data_AF-A0A167VHZ1-F1
#
_entry.id   AF-A0A167VHZ1-F1
#
_cell.length_a   1.000
_cell.length_b   1.000
_cell.length_c   1.000
_cell.angle_alpha   90.00
_cell.angle_beta   90.00
_cell.angle_gamma   90.00
#
_symmetry.space_group_name_H-M   'P 1'
#
loop_
_entity.id
_entity.type
_entity.pdbx_description
1 polymer ?
#
loop_
_entity_poly.entity_id
_entity_poly.type
_entity_poly.pdbx_seq_one_letter_code
_entity_poly.pdbx_strand_id
1 'polypeptide(L)'
;MPPELLNKTVAPVIYEQTQNLLRLWSEKTRLARGRPFQADDDVIRNLVDVILSVTYGMGAGVINGQLSLLAQTSSIRLPDCLDAPPSFPEVREPRIYTAIRTLVNSIQIGMSSPFPKYHMLLALYLSPSLVLTRYYTKWVTVKVLQKSWSKFSQDPESPAHSAADLLVRREIRMASKEVREARYNTQAIRDELFGFYLAGHETTSTTLCWAFKHATAHQDAQRKLRQALHSTHTRAYQEGRLPTPDEIVHADCPYLDAFIEENHRLGLAIPSVIRRATKDCVVLGHNIPKGTESSCS
;
A
#
# COMPACT_ATOMS: atom_id res chain seq x y z
N MET A 1 10.83 9.41 -4.96
CA MET A 1 11.56 8.38 -5.73
C MET A 1 11.97 8.97 -7.09
N PRO A 2 13.05 8.49 -7.72
CA PRO A 2 13.42 8.91 -9.07
C PRO A 2 12.30 8.52 -10.07
N PRO A 3 11.95 9.38 -11.06
CA PRO A 3 10.92 9.08 -12.06
C PRO A 3 11.18 7.78 -12.83
N GLU A 4 12.44 7.44 -13.06
CA GLU A 4 12.82 6.20 -13.75
C GLU A 4 12.39 4.94 -12.97
N LEU A 5 12.53 4.93 -11.63
CA LEU A 5 12.08 3.80 -10.82
C LEU A 5 10.54 3.70 -10.87
N LEU A 6 9.87 4.85 -10.77
CA LEU A 6 8.40 4.90 -10.77
C LEU A 6 7.84 4.32 -12.07
N ASN A 7 8.36 4.76 -13.21
CA ASN A 7 7.83 4.38 -14.50
C ASN A 7 8.28 2.97 -14.92
N LYS A 8 9.55 2.61 -14.74
CA LYS A 8 10.08 1.33 -15.24
C LYS A 8 9.87 0.14 -14.31
N THR A 9 9.72 0.39 -13.02
CA THR A 9 9.65 -0.69 -12.02
C THR A 9 8.31 -0.68 -11.28
N VAL A 10 7.91 0.47 -10.73
CA VAL A 10 6.72 0.52 -9.86
C VAL A 10 5.42 0.42 -10.66
N ALA A 11 5.28 1.16 -11.75
CA ALA A 11 4.06 1.15 -12.56
C ALA A 11 3.73 -0.25 -13.14
N PRO A 12 4.68 -1.02 -13.70
CA PRO A 12 4.42 -2.40 -14.12
C PRO A 12 3.99 -3.31 -12.98
N VAL A 13 4.59 -3.18 -11.79
CA VAL A 13 4.22 -3.96 -10.60
C VAL A 13 2.80 -3.64 -10.16
N ILE A 14 2.44 -2.35 -10.04
CA ILE A 14 1.07 -1.93 -9.71
C ILE A 14 0.10 -2.49 -10.74
N TYR A 15 0.43 -2.39 -12.03
CA TYR A 15 -0.41 -2.87 -13.11
C TYR A 15 -0.65 -4.38 -13.05
N GLU A 16 0.40 -5.19 -12.90
CA GLU A 16 0.30 -6.65 -12.78
C GLU A 16 -0.57 -7.06 -11.58
N GLN A 17 -0.32 -6.47 -10.41
CA GLN A 17 -1.12 -6.77 -9.21
C GLN A 17 -2.57 -6.33 -9.37
N THR A 18 -2.83 -5.19 -10.01
CA THR A 18 -4.19 -4.71 -10.31
C THR A 18 -4.89 -5.68 -11.26
N GLN A 19 -4.21 -6.20 -12.28
CA GLN A 19 -4.78 -7.22 -13.16
C GLN A 19 -5.14 -8.51 -12.42
N ASN A 20 -4.30 -8.95 -11.47
CA ASN A 20 -4.61 -10.12 -10.64
C ASN A 20 -5.85 -9.89 -9.76
N LEU A 21 -6.03 -8.68 -9.23
CA LEU A 21 -7.24 -8.29 -8.51
C LEU A 21 -8.49 -8.33 -9.41
N LEU A 22 -8.41 -7.80 -10.63
CA LEU A 22 -9.52 -7.84 -11.59
C LEU A 22 -9.89 -9.28 -11.98
N ARG A 23 -8.89 -10.16 -12.14
CA ARG A 23 -9.12 -11.61 -12.37
C ARG A 23 -9.80 -12.25 -11.16
N LEU A 24 -9.35 -11.93 -9.95
CA LEU A 24 -9.97 -12.42 -8.71
C LEU A 24 -11.44 -12.00 -8.63
N TRP A 25 -11.75 -10.74 -8.93
CA TRP A 25 -13.13 -10.26 -8.97
C TRP A 25 -13.96 -10.91 -10.06
N SER A 26 -13.37 -11.21 -11.22
CA SER A 26 -14.06 -11.96 -12.28
C SER A 26 -14.47 -13.36 -11.81
N GLU A 27 -13.59 -14.07 -11.09
CA GLU A 27 -13.91 -15.37 -10.48
C GLU A 27 -14.96 -15.25 -9.37
N LYS A 28 -14.87 -14.20 -8.53
CA LYS A 28 -15.90 -13.94 -7.51
C LYS A 28 -17.27 -13.66 -8.14
N THR A 29 -17.33 -12.85 -9.20
CA THR A 29 -18.57 -12.58 -9.95
C THR A 29 -19.14 -13.85 -10.57
N ARG A 30 -18.29 -14.71 -11.17
CA ARG A 30 -18.70 -16.01 -11.73
C ARG A 30 -19.36 -16.89 -10.66
N LEU A 31 -18.74 -16.99 -9.49
CA LEU A 31 -19.22 -17.82 -8.39
C LEU A 31 -20.44 -17.21 -7.67
N ALA A 32 -20.52 -15.89 -7.58
CA ALA A 32 -21.61 -15.18 -6.90
C ALA A 32 -22.93 -15.17 -7.68
N ARG A 33 -22.90 -15.43 -9.00
CA ARG A 33 -24.09 -15.49 -9.87
C ARG A 33 -24.99 -14.25 -9.75
N GLY A 34 -24.40 -13.07 -9.79
CA GLY A 34 -25.11 -11.78 -9.72
C GLY A 34 -25.38 -11.25 -8.31
N ARG A 35 -24.97 -11.97 -7.25
CA ARG A 35 -25.05 -11.51 -5.86
C ARG A 35 -23.87 -10.58 -5.51
N PRO A 36 -24.06 -9.64 -4.56
CA PRO A 36 -22.98 -8.77 -4.11
C PRO A 36 -21.90 -9.57 -3.37
N PHE A 37 -20.70 -9.03 -3.29
CA PHE A 37 -19.62 -9.57 -2.46
C PHE A 37 -18.78 -8.46 -1.86
N GLN A 38 -18.11 -8.77 -0.74
CA GLN A 38 -17.21 -7.85 -0.07
C GLN A 38 -15.91 -7.69 -0.88
N ALA A 39 -15.56 -6.45 -1.20
CA ALA A 39 -14.42 -6.11 -2.08
C ALA A 39 -13.28 -5.40 -1.35
N ASP A 40 -13.54 -4.77 -0.21
CA ASP A 40 -12.57 -4.01 0.59
C ASP A 40 -11.39 -4.87 1.07
N ASP A 41 -11.65 -6.09 1.56
CA ASP A 41 -10.57 -7.01 1.96
C ASP A 41 -9.64 -7.36 0.79
N ASP A 42 -10.19 -7.52 -0.43
CA ASP A 42 -9.36 -7.79 -1.61
C ASP A 42 -8.51 -6.57 -1.98
N VAL A 43 -9.06 -5.35 -1.87
CA VAL A 43 -8.33 -4.10 -2.10
C VAL A 43 -7.18 -3.98 -1.10
N ILE A 44 -7.45 -4.19 0.19
CA ILE A 44 -6.44 -4.11 1.25
C ILE A 44 -5.34 -5.16 1.01
N ARG A 45 -5.70 -6.41 0.75
CA ARG A 45 -4.76 -7.51 0.48
C ARG A 45 -3.91 -7.24 -0.77
N ASN A 46 -4.52 -6.70 -1.83
CA ASN A 46 -3.82 -6.31 -3.04
C ASN A 46 -2.80 -5.19 -2.79
N LEU A 47 -3.18 -4.15 -2.05
CA LEU A 47 -2.27 -3.05 -1.74
C LEU A 47 -1.12 -3.51 -0.84
N VAL A 48 -1.32 -4.49 0.07
CA VAL A 48 -0.19 -5.09 0.79
C VAL A 48 0.81 -5.70 -0.19
N ASP A 49 0.34 -6.49 -1.15
CA ASP A 49 1.22 -7.13 -2.15
C ASP A 49 1.96 -6.09 -3.01
N VAL A 50 1.26 -5.04 -3.47
CA VAL A 50 1.85 -3.94 -4.25
C VAL A 50 2.94 -3.24 -3.44
N ILE A 51 2.62 -2.77 -2.23
CA ILE A 51 3.55 -1.95 -1.44
C ILE A 51 4.71 -2.80 -0.92
N LEU A 52 4.51 -4.08 -0.59
CA LEU A 52 5.63 -4.98 -0.29
C LEU A 52 6.55 -5.20 -1.48
N SER A 53 5.98 -5.35 -2.68
CA SER A 53 6.77 -5.51 -3.89
C SER A 53 7.61 -4.26 -4.18
N VAL A 54 6.99 -3.09 -4.11
CA VAL A 54 7.67 -1.80 -4.32
C VAL A 54 8.72 -1.52 -3.24
N THR A 55 8.43 -1.86 -1.98
CA THR A 55 9.31 -1.52 -0.85
C THR A 55 10.46 -2.52 -0.70
N TYR A 56 10.15 -3.81 -0.69
CA TYR A 56 11.07 -4.89 -0.37
C TYR A 56 11.45 -5.78 -1.57
N GLY A 57 10.83 -5.58 -2.74
CA GLY A 57 11.04 -6.45 -3.90
C GLY A 57 10.47 -7.85 -3.72
N MET A 58 9.42 -8.00 -2.91
CA MET A 58 8.75 -9.27 -2.63
C MET A 58 7.23 -9.10 -2.49
N GLY A 59 6.44 -10.08 -2.91
CA GLY A 59 5.00 -10.14 -2.63
C GLY A 59 4.69 -11.09 -1.47
N ALA A 60 3.59 -10.85 -0.76
CA ALA A 60 3.02 -11.84 0.16
C ALA A 60 2.28 -12.95 -0.61
N GLY A 61 1.76 -12.65 -1.80
CA GLY A 61 1.12 -13.61 -2.70
C GLY A 61 -0.30 -13.98 -2.30
N VAL A 62 -0.99 -13.11 -1.55
CA VAL A 62 -2.33 -13.39 -1.02
C VAL A 62 -3.35 -13.44 -2.14
N ILE A 63 -3.32 -12.47 -3.04
CA ILE A 63 -4.28 -12.39 -4.16
C ILE A 63 -4.08 -13.56 -5.13
N ASN A 64 -2.83 -13.91 -5.46
CA ASN A 64 -2.56 -15.02 -6.37
C ASN A 64 -2.96 -16.39 -5.78
N GLY A 65 -2.74 -16.58 -4.47
CA GLY A 65 -3.23 -17.77 -3.76
C GLY A 65 -4.75 -17.85 -3.81
N GLN A 66 -5.43 -16.75 -3.48
CA GLN A 66 -6.89 -16.68 -3.49
C GLN A 66 -7.48 -16.90 -4.90
N LEU A 67 -6.87 -16.30 -5.92
CA LEU A 67 -7.25 -16.49 -7.32
C LEU A 67 -7.15 -17.96 -7.73
N SER A 68 -6.03 -18.63 -7.38
CA SER A 68 -5.82 -20.05 -7.70
C SER A 68 -6.86 -20.95 -7.04
N LEU A 69 -7.24 -20.63 -5.80
CA LEU A 69 -8.28 -21.37 -5.06
C LEU A 69 -9.67 -21.19 -5.71
N LEU A 70 -10.06 -19.94 -6.03
CA LEU A 70 -11.38 -19.67 -6.61
C LEU A 70 -11.51 -20.17 -8.05
N ALA A 71 -10.42 -20.15 -8.84
CA ALA A 71 -10.39 -20.71 -10.19
C ALA A 71 -10.66 -22.23 -10.18
N GLN A 72 -10.21 -22.95 -9.14
CA GLN A 72 -10.46 -24.38 -8.97
C GLN A 72 -11.82 -24.69 -8.34
N THR A 73 -12.53 -23.67 -7.85
CA THR A 73 -13.82 -23.84 -7.19
C THR A 73 -14.94 -23.85 -8.23
N SER A 74 -15.68 -24.96 -8.31
CA SER A 74 -16.80 -25.10 -9.26
C SER A 74 -18.07 -24.38 -8.79
N SER A 75 -18.37 -24.46 -7.49
CA SER A 75 -19.56 -23.85 -6.89
C SER A 75 -19.31 -23.48 -5.42
N ILE A 76 -20.07 -22.49 -4.94
CA ILE A 76 -20.08 -22.07 -3.54
C ILE A 76 -21.51 -22.14 -3.01
N ARG A 77 -21.66 -22.18 -1.68
CA ARG A 77 -22.97 -22.08 -1.03
C ARG A 77 -23.51 -20.66 -1.22
N LEU A 78 -24.62 -20.54 -1.92
CA LEU A 78 -25.31 -19.28 -2.12
C LEU A 78 -26.35 -19.07 -1.00
N PRO A 79 -26.40 -17.87 -0.38
CA PRO A 79 -27.49 -17.52 0.54
C PRO A 79 -28.84 -17.53 -0.17
N ASP A 80 -29.95 -17.62 0.58
CA ASP A 80 -31.28 -17.55 -0.02
C ASP A 80 -31.61 -16.12 -0.50
N CYS A 81 -31.35 -15.11 0.34
CA CYS A 81 -31.60 -13.69 0.03
C CYS A 81 -30.62 -13.16 -1.03
N LEU A 82 -31.12 -12.61 -2.15
CA LEU A 82 -30.31 -12.13 -3.29
C LEU A 82 -29.30 -11.05 -2.92
N ASP A 83 -29.61 -10.21 -1.93
CA ASP A 83 -28.75 -9.11 -1.50
C ASP A 83 -27.72 -9.54 -0.45
N ALA A 84 -27.78 -10.80 0.02
CA ALA A 84 -26.81 -11.33 0.95
C ALA A 84 -25.53 -11.81 0.23
N PRO A 85 -24.34 -11.39 0.68
CA PRO A 85 -23.09 -11.80 0.06
C PRO A 85 -22.80 -13.29 0.34
N PRO A 86 -22.37 -14.07 -0.66
CA PRO A 86 -21.96 -15.44 -0.44
C PRO A 86 -20.60 -15.52 0.26
N SER A 87 -20.37 -16.59 1.01
CA SER A 87 -19.08 -16.86 1.65
C SER A 87 -18.16 -17.56 0.65
N PHE A 88 -16.98 -17.00 0.43
CA PHE A 88 -15.95 -17.58 -0.43
C PHE A 88 -14.96 -18.38 0.40
N PRO A 89 -14.44 -19.50 -0.12
CA PRO A 89 -13.35 -20.20 0.53
C PRO A 89 -12.10 -19.29 0.55
N GLU A 90 -11.45 -19.17 1.70
CA GLU A 90 -10.27 -18.30 1.86
C GLU A 90 -8.98 -19.10 1.97
N VAL A 91 -7.91 -18.57 1.37
CA VAL A 91 -6.56 -19.10 1.56
C VAL A 91 -6.02 -18.68 2.92
N ARG A 92 -5.28 -19.60 3.57
CA ARG A 92 -4.54 -19.28 4.79
C ARG A 92 -3.55 -18.14 4.52
N GLU A 93 -3.69 -17.05 5.26
CA GLU A 93 -2.82 -15.89 5.14
C GLU A 93 -1.33 -16.27 5.35
N PRO A 94 -0.42 -15.86 4.44
CA PRO A 94 1.01 -16.06 4.57
C PRO A 94 1.57 -15.42 5.86
N ARG A 95 2.66 -16.00 6.37
CA ARG A 95 3.30 -15.52 7.62
C ARG A 95 3.76 -14.06 7.54
N ILE A 96 4.22 -13.62 6.37
CA ILE A 96 4.66 -12.23 6.16
C ILE A 96 3.50 -11.24 6.25
N TYR A 97 2.37 -11.55 5.61
CA TYR A 97 1.16 -10.74 5.68
C TYR A 97 0.68 -10.59 7.13
N THR A 98 0.52 -11.71 7.84
CA THR A 98 0.04 -11.70 9.23
C THR A 98 1.00 -10.99 10.18
N ALA A 99 2.31 -11.17 10.01
CA ALA A 99 3.31 -10.49 10.83
C ALA A 99 3.28 -8.98 10.64
N ILE A 100 3.21 -8.52 9.40
CA ILE A 100 3.18 -7.09 9.11
C ILE A 100 1.88 -6.46 9.59
N ARG A 101 0.72 -7.07 9.30
CA ARG A 101 -0.58 -6.60 9.80
C ARG A 101 -0.58 -6.48 11.33
N THR A 102 0.01 -7.46 12.03
CA THR A 102 0.14 -7.40 13.50
C THR A 102 1.00 -6.22 13.94
N LEU A 103 2.10 -5.94 13.25
CA LEU A 103 2.97 -4.80 13.56
C LEU A 103 2.27 -3.46 13.30
N VAL A 104 1.60 -3.32 12.16
CA VAL A 104 0.83 -2.12 11.79
C VAL A 104 -0.24 -1.85 12.86
N ASN A 105 -1.06 -2.86 13.17
CA ASN A 105 -2.10 -2.73 14.20
C ASN A 105 -1.54 -2.41 15.58
N SER A 106 -0.31 -2.83 15.90
CA SER A 106 0.33 -2.51 17.18
C SER A 106 0.65 -1.02 17.33
N ILE A 107 0.78 -0.26 16.24
CA ILE A 107 1.03 1.19 16.28
C ILE A 107 -0.13 1.91 16.97
N GLN A 108 -1.36 1.45 16.72
CA GLN A 108 -2.56 1.99 17.35
C GLN A 108 -2.47 1.97 18.88
N ILE A 109 -1.84 0.94 19.47
CA ILE A 109 -1.63 0.85 20.92
C ILE A 109 -0.85 2.06 21.44
N GLY A 110 0.17 2.50 20.70
CA GLY A 110 0.94 3.69 21.04
C GLY A 110 0.16 4.98 20.78
N MET A 111 -0.54 5.07 19.66
CA MET A 111 -1.26 6.28 19.23
C MET A 111 -2.49 6.59 20.08
N SER A 112 -3.26 5.57 20.48
CA SER A 112 -4.47 5.75 21.29
C SER A 112 -4.20 5.87 22.78
N SER A 113 -2.93 5.90 23.19
CA SER A 113 -2.50 5.81 24.57
C SER A 113 -2.09 7.17 25.13
N PRO A 114 -2.55 7.56 26.34
CA PRO A 114 -2.05 8.77 27.02
C PRO A 114 -0.57 8.66 27.41
N PHE A 115 -0.04 7.44 27.54
CA PHE A 115 1.36 7.16 27.89
C PHE A 115 2.02 6.19 26.90
N PRO A 116 2.25 6.61 25.63
CA PRO A 116 2.61 5.70 24.53
C PRO A 116 3.78 4.77 24.82
N LYS A 117 4.83 5.28 25.47
CA LYS A 117 6.04 4.49 25.78
C LYS A 117 5.76 3.33 26.72
N TYR A 118 4.98 3.56 27.77
CA TYR A 118 4.70 2.54 28.79
C TYR A 118 3.67 1.53 28.30
N HIS A 119 2.62 1.96 27.60
CA HIS A 119 1.67 1.01 27.00
C HIS A 119 2.32 0.13 25.92
N MET A 120 3.21 0.69 25.09
CA MET A 120 3.94 -0.13 24.13
C MET A 120 4.87 -1.14 24.83
N LEU A 121 5.55 -0.74 25.92
CA LEU A 121 6.40 -1.63 26.69
C LEU A 121 5.59 -2.76 27.35
N LEU A 122 4.44 -2.43 27.93
CA LEU A 122 3.51 -3.41 28.50
C LEU A 122 2.96 -4.36 27.44
N ALA A 123 2.58 -3.85 26.26
CA ALA A 123 2.09 -4.68 25.16
C ALA A 123 3.17 -5.66 24.67
N LEU A 124 4.42 -5.22 24.57
CA LEU A 124 5.55 -6.09 24.22
C LEU A 124 5.82 -7.14 25.31
N TYR A 125 5.63 -6.79 26.57
CA TYR A 125 5.79 -7.73 27.68
C TYR A 125 4.68 -8.79 27.70
N LEU A 126 3.43 -8.38 27.49
CA LEU A 126 2.26 -9.26 27.60
C LEU A 126 1.95 -10.06 26.33
N SER A 127 2.46 -9.65 25.17
CA SER A 127 2.11 -10.27 23.87
C SER A 127 3.31 -10.95 23.20
N PRO A 128 3.55 -12.25 23.46
CA PRO A 128 4.59 -13.01 22.78
C PRO A 128 4.48 -12.99 21.25
N SER A 129 3.25 -12.95 20.72
CA SER A 129 2.99 -12.83 19.28
C SER A 129 3.56 -11.55 18.68
N LEU A 130 3.45 -10.41 19.39
CA LEU A 130 4.00 -9.13 18.93
C LEU A 130 5.54 -9.17 18.93
N VAL A 131 6.14 -9.79 19.94
CA VAL A 131 7.59 -9.97 20.01
C VAL A 131 8.09 -10.85 18.86
N LEU A 132 7.43 -11.99 18.61
CA LEU A 132 7.78 -12.91 17.52
C LEU A 132 7.64 -12.26 16.15
N THR A 133 6.57 -11.50 15.90
CA THR A 133 6.35 -10.80 14.63
C THR A 133 7.36 -9.67 14.40
N ARG A 134 7.79 -8.97 15.46
CA ARG A 134 8.91 -8.00 15.39
C ARG A 134 10.21 -8.66 14.98
N TYR A 135 10.57 -9.80 15.61
CA TYR A 135 11.77 -10.54 15.25
C TYR A 135 11.72 -11.06 13.81
N TYR A 136 10.58 -11.66 13.41
CA TYR A 136 10.40 -12.19 12.08
C TYR A 136 10.50 -11.10 11.00
N THR A 137 9.82 -9.97 11.18
CA THR A 137 9.86 -8.86 10.20
C THR A 137 11.23 -8.21 10.13
N LYS A 138 11.93 -8.08 11.27
CA LYS A 138 13.33 -7.65 11.30
C LYS A 138 14.21 -8.63 10.51
N TRP A 139 14.03 -9.93 10.70
CA TRP A 139 14.79 -10.96 9.98
C TRP A 139 14.54 -10.88 8.46
N VAL A 140 13.29 -10.77 8.02
CA VAL A 140 12.94 -10.61 6.60
C VAL A 140 13.60 -9.35 6.02
N THR A 141 13.47 -8.22 6.72
CA THR A 141 14.07 -6.94 6.30
C THR A 141 15.58 -7.05 6.16
N VAL A 142 16.27 -7.68 7.13
CA VAL A 142 17.72 -7.90 7.07
C VAL A 142 18.10 -8.77 5.88
N LYS A 143 17.32 -9.82 5.57
CA LYS A 143 17.56 -10.67 4.39
C LYS A 143 17.41 -9.91 3.08
N VAL A 144 16.39 -9.06 2.97
CA VAL A 144 16.19 -8.19 1.80
C VAL A 144 17.38 -7.24 1.65
N LEU A 145 17.76 -6.54 2.72
CA LEU A 145 18.89 -5.61 2.71
C LEU A 145 20.21 -6.30 2.37
N GLN A 146 20.44 -7.51 2.89
CA GLN A 146 21.62 -8.32 2.58
C GLN A 146 21.65 -8.71 1.09
N LYS A 147 20.51 -9.12 0.51
CA LYS A 147 20.41 -9.45 -0.91
C LYS A 147 20.71 -8.23 -1.79
N SER A 148 20.11 -7.08 -1.47
CA SER A 148 20.38 -5.82 -2.16
C SER A 148 21.84 -5.41 -2.02
N TRP A 149 22.44 -5.57 -0.83
CA TRP A 149 23.85 -5.29 -0.60
C TRP A 149 24.76 -6.14 -1.48
N SER A 150 24.55 -7.46 -1.53
CA SER A 150 25.35 -8.35 -2.37
C SER A 150 25.26 -7.99 -3.85
N LYS A 151 24.08 -7.57 -4.33
CA LYS A 151 23.86 -7.09 -5.70
C LYS A 151 24.68 -5.83 -5.99
N PHE A 152 24.49 -4.76 -5.21
CA PHE A 152 25.12 -3.46 -5.48
C PHE A 152 26.58 -3.34 -5.08
N SER A 153 27.08 -4.24 -4.22
CA SER A 153 28.50 -4.31 -3.91
C SER A 153 29.32 -4.87 -5.09
N GLN A 154 28.71 -5.73 -5.90
CA GLN A 154 29.33 -6.30 -7.10
C GLN A 154 29.16 -5.37 -8.30
N ASP A 155 27.94 -4.86 -8.50
CA ASP A 155 27.60 -3.96 -9.60
C ASP A 155 26.79 -2.75 -9.07
N PRO A 156 27.45 -1.61 -8.80
CA PRO A 156 26.80 -0.39 -8.33
C PRO A 156 25.79 0.22 -9.31
N GLU A 157 25.93 -0.09 -10.61
CA GLU A 157 25.11 0.48 -11.68
C GLU A 157 23.94 -0.43 -12.09
N SER A 158 23.81 -1.59 -11.43
CA SER A 158 22.66 -2.47 -11.58
C SER A 158 21.32 -1.70 -11.41
N PRO A 159 20.26 -2.05 -12.15
CA PRO A 159 18.96 -1.40 -12.00
C PRO A 159 18.36 -1.71 -10.63
N ALA A 160 17.82 -0.70 -9.96
CA ALA A 160 17.10 -0.86 -8.70
C ALA A 160 15.65 -1.25 -8.97
N HIS A 161 15.16 -2.28 -8.27
CA HIS A 161 13.78 -2.77 -8.45
C HIS A 161 12.88 -2.55 -7.22
N SER A 162 13.41 -1.95 -6.15
CA SER A 162 12.65 -1.68 -4.94
C SER A 162 13.19 -0.47 -4.19
N ALA A 163 12.43 0.02 -3.21
CA ALA A 163 12.90 1.05 -2.29
C ALA A 163 14.13 0.58 -1.48
N ALA A 164 14.16 -0.70 -1.07
CA ALA A 164 15.32 -1.30 -0.40
C ALA A 164 16.57 -1.27 -1.29
N ASP A 165 16.45 -1.62 -2.57
CA ASP A 165 17.54 -1.51 -3.53
C ASP A 165 18.06 -0.07 -3.64
N LEU A 166 17.16 0.91 -3.72
CA LEU A 166 17.54 2.31 -3.78
C LEU A 166 18.24 2.80 -2.51
N LEU A 167 17.77 2.43 -1.33
CA LEU A 167 18.37 2.83 -0.06
C LEU A 167 19.79 2.26 0.07
N VAL A 168 19.97 0.97 -0.26
CA VAL A 168 21.29 0.34 -0.23
C VAL A 168 22.24 0.96 -1.25
N ARG A 169 21.79 1.16 -2.49
CA ARG A 169 22.60 1.82 -3.52
C ARG A 169 22.98 3.25 -3.13
N ARG A 170 22.04 4.01 -2.55
CA ARG A 170 22.30 5.36 -2.05
C ARG A 170 23.32 5.35 -0.92
N GLU A 171 23.21 4.42 0.03
CA GLU A 171 24.14 4.28 1.14
C GLU A 171 25.56 3.94 0.68
N ILE A 172 25.72 3.03 -0.28
CA ILE A 172 27.03 2.72 -0.90
C ILE A 172 27.66 3.98 -1.53
N ARG A 173 26.87 4.73 -2.32
CA ARG A 173 27.34 5.96 -2.97
C ARG A 173 27.72 7.05 -1.97
N MET A 174 26.95 7.21 -0.89
CA MET A 174 27.24 8.19 0.16
C MET A 174 28.50 7.79 0.94
N ALA A 175 28.62 6.52 1.33
CA ALA A 175 29.78 6.01 2.04
C ALA A 175 31.08 6.16 1.25
N SER A 176 31.03 5.91 -0.06
CA SER A 176 32.16 6.13 -0.97
C SER A 176 32.59 7.60 -1.01
N LYS A 177 31.63 8.54 -1.08
CA LYS A 177 31.93 9.99 -1.05
C LYS A 177 32.53 10.46 0.27
N GLU A 178 32.06 9.89 1.38
CA GLU A 178 32.52 10.22 2.74
C GLU A 178 33.77 9.43 3.18
N VAL A 179 34.30 8.56 2.31
CA VAL A 179 35.44 7.68 2.60
C VAL A 179 35.22 6.88 3.89
N ARG A 180 34.06 6.24 4.01
CA ARG A 180 33.68 5.38 5.13
C ARG A 180 33.13 4.04 4.65
N GLU A 181 33.10 3.07 5.54
CA GLU A 181 32.37 1.83 5.29
C GLU A 181 30.85 2.09 5.18
N ALA A 182 30.23 1.47 4.19
CA ALA A 182 28.80 1.57 3.98
C ALA A 182 28.04 0.72 5.00
N ARG A 183 27.03 1.31 5.63
CA ARG A 183 26.23 0.70 6.69
C ARG A 183 24.82 0.47 6.18
N TYR A 184 24.63 -0.61 5.42
CA TYR A 184 23.35 -0.93 4.80
C TYR A 184 22.29 -1.49 5.77
N ASN A 185 22.70 -1.96 6.96
CA ASN A 185 21.81 -2.58 7.94
C ASN A 185 21.74 -1.78 9.26
N THR A 186 21.29 -0.53 9.19
CA THR A 186 21.05 0.31 10.38
C THR A 186 19.60 0.25 10.82
N GLN A 187 19.32 0.66 12.06
CA GLN A 187 17.93 0.82 12.50
C GLN A 187 17.19 1.86 11.65
N ALA A 188 17.82 2.99 11.34
CA ALA A 188 17.23 4.04 10.50
C ALA A 188 16.77 3.50 9.13
N ILE A 189 17.59 2.70 8.43
CA ILE A 189 17.20 2.12 7.12
C ILE A 189 16.01 1.16 7.27
N ARG A 190 15.99 0.34 8.33
CA ARG A 190 14.87 -0.59 8.56
C ARG A 190 13.58 0.14 8.91
N ASP A 191 13.68 1.18 9.74
CA ASP A 191 12.55 2.00 10.16
C ASP A 191 12.01 2.81 8.97
N GLU A 192 12.88 3.31 8.09
CA GLU A 192 12.51 3.99 6.84
C GLU A 192 11.75 3.05 5.89
N LEU A 193 12.24 1.81 5.68
CA LEU A 193 11.53 0.81 4.86
C LEU A 193 10.16 0.48 5.43
N PHE A 194 10.07 0.28 6.74
CA PHE A 194 8.80 0.01 7.39
C PHE A 194 7.86 1.22 7.30
N GLY A 195 8.40 2.44 7.42
CA GLY A 195 7.65 3.70 7.24
C GLY A 195 7.07 3.84 5.84
N PHE A 196 7.86 3.55 4.79
CA PHE A 196 7.37 3.51 3.40
C PHE A 196 6.23 2.52 3.22
N TYR A 197 6.37 1.31 3.79
CA TYR A 197 5.33 0.30 3.72
C TYR A 197 4.03 0.78 4.41
N LEU A 198 4.15 1.24 5.66
CA LEU A 198 3.02 1.67 6.48
C LEU A 198 2.26 2.81 5.81
N ALA A 199 2.98 3.86 5.43
CA ALA A 199 2.39 5.06 4.85
C ALA A 199 1.68 4.76 3.52
N GLY A 200 2.23 3.85 2.70
CA GLY A 200 1.68 3.55 1.39
C GLY A 200 0.48 2.60 1.42
N HIS A 201 0.45 1.63 2.32
CA HIS A 201 -0.56 0.58 2.31
C HIS A 201 -1.91 1.04 2.86
N GLU A 202 -1.96 1.53 4.10
CA GLU A 202 -3.23 1.83 4.77
C GLU A 202 -3.96 3.02 4.14
N THR A 203 -3.22 4.09 3.84
CA THR A 203 -3.79 5.33 3.31
C THR A 203 -4.37 5.14 1.90
N THR A 204 -3.63 4.45 1.03
CA THR A 204 -4.04 4.21 -0.37
C THR A 204 -5.20 3.22 -0.44
N SER A 205 -5.17 2.12 0.33
CA SER A 205 -6.28 1.17 0.37
C SER A 205 -7.56 1.83 0.88
N THR A 206 -7.47 2.64 1.94
CA THR A 206 -8.61 3.43 2.45
C THR A 206 -9.14 4.41 1.40
N THR A 207 -8.25 5.12 0.70
CA THR A 207 -8.60 6.05 -0.38
C THR A 207 -9.35 5.35 -1.52
N LEU A 208 -8.91 4.15 -1.91
CA LEU A 208 -9.56 3.35 -2.96
C LEU A 208 -10.91 2.79 -2.52
N CYS A 209 -11.04 2.34 -1.27
CA CYS A 209 -12.33 1.91 -0.72
C CYS A 209 -13.36 3.05 -0.74
N TRP A 210 -12.95 4.28 -0.39
CA TRP A 210 -13.80 5.46 -0.56
C TRP A 210 -14.13 5.75 -2.02
N ALA A 211 -13.14 5.64 -2.92
CA ALA A 211 -13.36 5.87 -4.35
C ALA A 211 -14.43 4.92 -4.92
N PHE A 212 -14.36 3.63 -4.56
CA PHE A 212 -15.38 2.67 -4.94
C PHE A 212 -16.74 3.00 -4.33
N LYS A 213 -16.79 3.35 -3.04
CA LYS A 213 -18.03 3.74 -2.38
C LYS A 213 -18.68 4.98 -3.00
N HIS A 214 -17.91 6.00 -3.34
CA HIS A 214 -18.42 7.17 -4.05
C HIS A 214 -18.88 6.82 -5.47
N ALA A 215 -18.13 5.99 -6.20
CA ALA A 215 -18.52 5.55 -7.53
C ALA A 215 -19.81 4.71 -7.54
N THR A 216 -20.03 3.87 -6.53
CA THR A 216 -21.28 3.09 -6.43
C THR A 216 -22.47 3.97 -6.02
N ALA A 217 -22.26 4.97 -5.16
CA ALA A 217 -23.29 5.91 -4.74
C ALA A 217 -23.68 6.96 -5.81
N HIS A 218 -22.73 7.35 -6.68
CA HIS A 218 -22.91 8.42 -7.67
C HIS A 218 -22.72 7.91 -9.10
N GLN A 219 -23.77 7.26 -9.63
CA GLN A 219 -23.75 6.58 -10.93
C GLN A 219 -23.54 7.53 -12.13
N ASP A 220 -23.98 8.78 -12.01
CA ASP A 220 -23.73 9.85 -12.99
C ASP A 220 -22.24 10.20 -13.07
N ALA A 221 -21.59 10.42 -11.92
CA ALA A 221 -20.16 10.65 -11.84
C ALA A 221 -19.35 9.45 -12.36
N GLN A 222 -19.77 8.22 -12.01
CA GLN A 222 -19.15 6.99 -12.50
C GLN A 222 -19.26 6.85 -14.02
N ARG A 223 -20.42 7.13 -14.63
CA ARG A 223 -20.59 7.10 -16.09
C ARG A 223 -19.70 8.13 -16.78
N LYS A 224 -19.64 9.35 -16.25
CA LYS A 224 -18.79 10.41 -16.79
C LYS A 224 -17.30 10.06 -16.68
N LEU A 225 -16.88 9.46 -15.56
CA LEU A 225 -15.50 8.96 -15.39
C LEU A 225 -15.17 7.89 -16.43
N ARG A 226 -16.06 6.91 -16.63
CA ARG A 226 -15.87 5.85 -17.63
C ARG A 226 -15.74 6.42 -19.04
N GLN A 227 -16.60 7.37 -19.42
CA GLN A 227 -16.53 8.03 -20.73
C GLN A 227 -15.22 8.81 -20.92
N ALA A 228 -14.78 9.54 -19.89
CA ALA A 228 -13.50 10.24 -19.92
C ALA A 228 -12.34 9.26 -20.12
N LEU A 229 -12.28 8.17 -19.35
CA LEU A 229 -11.25 7.14 -19.48
C LEU A 229 -11.23 6.46 -20.86
N HIS A 230 -12.39 6.12 -21.42
CA HIS A 230 -12.47 5.56 -22.78
C HIS A 230 -11.98 6.56 -23.84
N SER A 231 -12.25 7.85 -23.66
CA SER A 231 -11.81 8.91 -24.58
C SER A 231 -10.30 9.14 -24.48
N THR A 232 -9.75 9.21 -23.26
CA THR A 232 -8.31 9.35 -23.02
C THR A 232 -7.54 8.14 -23.55
N HIS A 233 -8.04 6.92 -23.34
CA HIS A 233 -7.40 5.68 -23.79
C HIS A 233 -8.06 5.10 -25.04
N THR A 234 -8.38 5.95 -26.04
CA THR A 234 -9.13 5.56 -27.25
C THR A 234 -8.54 4.34 -27.95
N ARG A 235 -7.21 4.27 -28.09
CA ARG A 235 -6.52 3.13 -28.74
C ARG A 235 -6.79 1.82 -28.00
N ALA A 236 -6.53 1.79 -26.70
CA ALA A 236 -6.75 0.60 -25.88
C ALA A 236 -8.22 0.15 -25.91
N TYR A 237 -9.14 1.13 -25.88
CA TYR A 237 -10.57 0.88 -25.95
C TYR A 237 -11.00 0.27 -27.31
N GLN A 238 -10.54 0.82 -28.42
CA GLN A 238 -10.82 0.29 -29.77
C GLN A 238 -10.22 -1.11 -29.98
N GLU A 239 -9.07 -1.39 -29.39
CA GLU A 239 -8.40 -2.69 -29.41
C GLU A 239 -9.02 -3.70 -28.43
N GLY A 240 -10.01 -3.30 -27.60
CA GLY A 240 -10.68 -4.18 -26.64
C GLY A 240 -9.78 -4.65 -25.49
N ARG A 241 -8.74 -3.88 -25.15
CA ARG A 241 -7.77 -4.20 -24.09
C ARG A 241 -7.72 -3.14 -23.00
N LEU A 242 -7.07 -3.47 -21.88
CA LEU A 242 -6.71 -2.49 -20.86
C LEU A 242 -5.54 -1.61 -21.35
N PRO A 243 -5.47 -0.32 -20.94
CA PRO A 243 -4.33 0.53 -21.24
C PRO A 243 -3.05 -0.01 -20.58
N THR A 244 -1.90 0.11 -21.24
CA THR A 244 -0.61 -0.34 -20.71
C THR A 244 -0.12 0.57 -19.56
N PRO A 245 0.86 0.15 -18.74
CA PRO A 245 1.44 1.02 -17.70
C PRO A 245 1.91 2.37 -18.26
N ASP A 246 2.59 2.37 -19.40
CA ASP A 246 3.07 3.60 -20.05
C ASP A 246 1.92 4.48 -20.54
N GLU A 247 0.85 3.89 -21.11
CA GLU A 247 -0.34 4.63 -21.52
C GLU A 247 -1.08 5.25 -20.32
N ILE A 248 -1.06 4.62 -19.15
CA ILE A 248 -1.66 5.15 -17.93
C ILE A 248 -0.82 6.29 -17.35
N VAL A 249 0.50 6.09 -17.22
CA VAL A 249 1.41 7.04 -16.58
C VAL A 249 1.49 8.38 -17.33
N HIS A 250 1.36 8.36 -18.66
CA HIS A 250 1.49 9.56 -19.50
C HIS A 250 0.13 10.08 -19.99
N ALA A 251 -0.97 9.53 -19.51
CA ALA A 251 -2.30 10.00 -19.86
C ALA A 251 -2.62 11.33 -19.16
N ASP A 252 -3.21 12.25 -19.91
CA ASP A 252 -3.84 13.45 -19.38
C ASP A 252 -5.37 13.23 -19.36
N CYS A 253 -5.94 13.14 -18.15
CA CYS A 253 -7.36 12.93 -17.96
C CYS A 253 -7.88 13.88 -16.86
N PRO A 254 -8.21 15.13 -17.21
CA PRO A 254 -8.60 16.14 -16.22
C PRO A 254 -9.79 15.73 -15.35
N TYR A 255 -10.70 14.90 -15.88
CA TYR A 255 -11.84 14.41 -15.11
C TYR A 255 -11.45 13.29 -14.12
N LEU A 256 -10.45 12.45 -14.45
CA LEU A 256 -9.90 11.50 -13.49
C LEU A 256 -9.21 12.26 -12.35
N ASP A 257 -8.43 13.29 -12.65
CA ASP A 257 -7.77 14.12 -11.64
C ASP A 257 -8.82 14.79 -10.73
N ALA A 258 -9.85 15.41 -11.31
CA ALA A 258 -10.94 15.99 -10.54
C ALA A 258 -11.68 14.97 -9.66
N PHE A 259 -11.87 13.73 -10.17
CA PHE A 259 -12.47 12.64 -9.38
C PHE A 259 -11.57 12.22 -8.21
N ILE A 260 -10.25 12.11 -8.43
CA ILE A 260 -9.27 11.77 -7.40
C ILE A 260 -9.23 12.86 -6.32
N GLU A 261 -9.17 14.13 -6.70
CA GLU A 261 -9.17 15.27 -5.78
C GLU A 261 -10.46 15.32 -4.94
N GLU A 262 -11.63 15.13 -5.57
CA GLU A 262 -12.90 15.11 -4.85
C GLU A 262 -13.02 13.90 -3.92
N ASN A 263 -12.48 12.74 -4.32
CA ASN A 263 -12.37 11.57 -3.46
C ASN A 263 -11.47 11.83 -2.25
N HIS A 264 -10.35 12.54 -2.41
CA HIS A 264 -9.51 12.95 -1.29
C HIS A 264 -10.25 13.93 -0.36
N ARG A 265 -10.97 14.90 -0.93
CA ARG A 265 -11.76 15.90 -0.18
C ARG A 265 -12.86 15.27 0.68
N LEU A 266 -13.52 14.22 0.17
CA LEU A 266 -14.65 13.57 0.84
C LEU A 266 -14.25 12.35 1.69
N GLY A 267 -13.33 11.53 1.21
CA GLY A 267 -12.92 10.28 1.85
C GLY A 267 -11.96 10.47 3.03
N LEU A 268 -11.21 11.59 3.05
CA LEU A 268 -10.32 12.02 4.14
C LEU A 268 -9.57 10.86 4.84
N ALA A 269 -8.82 10.07 4.07
CA ALA A 269 -8.09 8.90 4.60
C ALA A 269 -7.15 9.26 5.77
N ILE A 270 -6.63 10.49 5.79
CA ILE A 270 -5.95 11.10 6.94
C ILE A 270 -6.72 12.38 7.29
N PRO A 271 -7.53 12.39 8.36
CA PRO A 271 -8.41 13.52 8.67
C PRO A 271 -7.70 14.66 9.40
N SER A 272 -6.46 14.46 9.87
CA SER A 272 -5.69 15.53 10.50
C SER A 272 -4.19 15.28 10.41
N VAL A 273 -3.42 16.37 10.43
CA VAL A 273 -1.96 16.34 10.51
C VAL A 273 -1.48 17.06 11.76
N ILE A 274 -0.53 16.45 12.46
CA ILE A 274 0.06 17.02 13.68
C ILE A 274 1.24 17.91 13.30
N ARG A 275 1.30 19.10 13.90
CA ARG A 275 2.41 20.06 13.80
C ARG A 275 2.93 20.39 15.18
N ARG A 276 4.25 20.47 15.33
CA ARG A 276 4.91 20.87 16.58
C ARG A 276 5.67 22.18 16.37
N ALA A 277 5.43 23.17 17.23
CA ALA A 277 6.15 24.44 17.19
C ALA A 277 7.63 24.22 17.57
N THR A 278 8.56 24.56 16.68
CA THR A 278 10.00 24.39 16.93
C THR A 278 10.62 25.55 17.70
N LYS A 279 9.91 26.68 17.77
CA LYS A 279 10.20 27.91 18.51
C LYS A 279 8.89 28.60 18.86
N ASP A 280 8.95 29.53 19.81
CA ASP A 280 7.81 30.40 20.12
C ASP A 280 7.41 31.17 18.85
N CYS A 281 6.12 31.18 18.52
CA CYS A 281 5.60 31.85 17.33
C CYS A 281 4.21 32.45 17.58
N VAL A 282 3.76 33.31 16.66
CA VAL A 282 2.41 33.88 16.68
C VAL A 282 1.69 33.41 15.43
N VAL A 283 0.52 32.80 15.61
CA VAL A 283 -0.34 32.36 14.49
C VAL A 283 -1.70 33.00 14.68
N LEU A 284 -2.14 33.80 13.69
CA LEU A 284 -3.41 34.54 13.72
C LEU A 284 -3.61 35.38 15.01
N GLY A 285 -2.52 35.96 15.55
CA GLY A 285 -2.54 36.76 16.77
C GLY A 285 -2.44 35.95 18.08
N HIS A 286 -2.40 34.62 18.01
CA HIS A 286 -2.23 33.76 19.18
C HIS A 286 -0.77 33.36 19.39
N ASN A 287 -0.26 33.55 20.60
CA ASN A 287 1.08 33.11 20.99
C ASN A 287 1.08 31.57 21.17
N ILE A 288 1.92 30.89 20.40
CA ILE A 288 2.14 29.45 20.45
C ILE A 288 3.56 29.20 20.97
N PRO A 289 3.72 28.69 22.19
CA PRO A 289 5.02 28.34 22.76
C PRO A 289 5.72 27.22 21.98
N LYS A 290 7.04 27.20 22.05
CA LYS A 290 7.88 26.10 21.58
C LYS A 290 7.45 24.79 22.24
N GLY A 291 7.33 23.75 21.43
CA GLY A 291 6.95 22.41 21.86
C GLY A 291 5.45 22.15 21.88
N THR A 292 4.61 23.17 21.67
CA THR A 292 3.16 22.98 21.51
C THR A 292 2.86 22.14 20.27
N GLU A 293 2.04 21.11 20.45
CA GLU A 293 1.48 20.30 19.36
C GLU A 293 0.11 20.84 19.00
N SER A 294 -0.11 21.03 17.70
CA SER A 294 -1.37 21.48 17.12
C SER A 294 -1.81 20.47 16.09
N SER A 295 -3.12 20.20 16.05
CA SER A 295 -3.73 19.37 15.02
C SER A 295 -4.35 20.28 13.97
N CYS A 296 -4.03 20.04 12.70
CA CYS A 296 -4.69 20.68 11.57
C CYS A 296 -5.67 19.66 11.00
N SER A 297 -6.96 19.88 11.24
CA SER A 297 -8.10 19.13 10.70
C SER A 297 -8.75 19.86 9.54
#